data_AF-A0A271KHZ5-F1
#
_entry.id   AF-A0A271KHZ5-F1
#
_cell.length_a   1.000
_cell.length_b   1.000
_cell.length_c   1.000
_cell.angle_alpha   90.00
_cell.angle_beta   90.00
_cell.angle_gamma   90.00
#
_symmetry.space_group_name_H-M   'P 1'
#
loop_
_entity.id
_entity.type
_entity.pdbx_description
1 polymer ?
#
loop_
_entity_poly.entity_id
_entity_poly.type
_entity_poly.pdbx_seq_one_letter_code
_entity_poly.pdbx_strand_id
1 'polypeptide(L)'
;MALISLKSLGVTMRAPLFCNLDLTIGTGDRLGIVAANGRGKSTLLKCLTGEMEPTSGDITRTRGLRVGYVEQAVPAALAEHGFQRVVADALPAEQAESEQWRVDVVLDSLDIPQPMRERPMRALSGGWQRLALIARVWVTDPDVLLLDEPTNHLDLAKISQLETWLNTLPREVPVVIASHDRAFLDATTNRTLFLRPEQSPVFSLPYSKARDALSEVDASTERKFQRDMKVAQQLRRQAAKLNNIGINSGSDLLTVKTKQLNQRAQRLEEVAAPAHREKSAGAIKLANRGTHAKVLITLDDLAVETPDRTPLFRTGKRHICQGDRIVLLGRNGVGKSRLISLIRNAIIEPETAVQGVKVTPSTVLGYSDQALSGISAEHTPLAMLSRSFDVGEQRARSLLAGAGVSIDMQERSIGVLSGGQKARLMMLALRLANPNFYLLDEPTNHLDIDGQEALETELLAHQASCVLASHDRSFIRAIGNRFWLIEKRRLTEIDSPEDFFRSVAEGNG
;
A
#
# COMPACT_ATOMS: atom_id res chain seq x y z
N MET A 1 -3.94 -21.38 -23.53
CA MET A 1 -5.41 -21.46 -23.36
C MET A 1 -5.80 -20.64 -22.13
N ALA A 2 -7.01 -20.07 -22.09
CA ALA A 2 -7.50 -19.38 -20.89
C ALA A 2 -7.91 -20.42 -19.82
N LEU A 3 -7.31 -20.32 -18.63
CA LEU A 3 -7.62 -21.19 -17.49
C LEU A 3 -8.82 -20.67 -16.71
N ILE A 4 -8.93 -19.35 -16.57
CA ILE A 4 -10.03 -18.65 -15.90
C ILE A 4 -10.49 -17.49 -16.79
N SER A 5 -11.80 -17.37 -16.99
CA SER A 5 -12.43 -16.28 -17.75
C SER A 5 -13.55 -15.65 -16.93
N LEU A 6 -13.49 -14.32 -16.80
CA LEU A 6 -14.47 -13.49 -16.12
C LEU A 6 -15.24 -12.73 -17.20
N LYS A 7 -16.57 -12.77 -17.12
CA LYS A 7 -17.44 -12.06 -18.05
C LYS A 7 -18.40 -11.17 -17.28
N SER A 8 -18.28 -9.86 -17.49
CA SER A 8 -19.11 -8.82 -16.88
C SER A 8 -19.21 -8.95 -15.36
N LEU A 9 -18.12 -9.39 -14.72
CA LEU A 9 -18.10 -9.71 -13.29
C LEU A 9 -18.32 -8.43 -12.47
N GLY A 10 -19.18 -8.52 -11.46
CA GLY A 10 -19.40 -7.43 -10.52
C GLY A 10 -19.62 -7.93 -9.11
N VAL A 11 -19.09 -7.19 -8.14
CA VAL A 11 -19.27 -7.48 -6.72
C VAL A 11 -19.74 -6.22 -6.01
N THR A 12 -20.88 -6.33 -5.34
CA THR A 12 -21.47 -5.26 -4.53
C THR A 12 -21.63 -5.75 -3.10
N MET A 13 -21.09 -4.98 -2.17
CA MET A 13 -21.28 -5.19 -0.73
C MET A 13 -22.22 -4.08 -0.22
N ARG A 14 -21.73 -3.14 0.60
CA ARG A 14 -22.47 -1.90 0.91
C ARG A 14 -22.47 -0.90 -0.25
N ALA A 15 -21.44 -0.98 -1.09
CA ALA A 15 -21.24 -0.19 -2.30
C ALA A 15 -20.61 -1.11 -3.37
N PRO A 16 -20.74 -0.79 -4.67
CA PRO A 16 -20.05 -1.55 -5.71
C PRO A 16 -18.53 -1.46 -5.50
N LEU A 17 -17.89 -2.64 -5.41
CA LEU A 17 -16.43 -2.73 -5.34
C LEU A 17 -15.83 -2.58 -6.73
N PHE A 18 -16.42 -3.30 -7.70
CA PHE A 18 -16.15 -3.23 -9.13
C PHE A 18 -17.36 -3.80 -9.89
N CYS A 19 -17.56 -3.35 -11.13
CA CYS A 19 -18.58 -3.86 -12.03
C CYS A 19 -18.03 -4.04 -13.45
N ASN A 20 -18.73 -4.85 -14.25
CA ASN A 20 -18.42 -5.10 -15.66
C ASN A 20 -16.95 -5.48 -15.92
N LEU A 21 -16.36 -6.28 -15.03
CA LEU A 21 -15.00 -6.76 -15.17
C LEU A 21 -14.95 -7.94 -16.14
N ASP A 22 -14.37 -7.69 -17.31
CA ASP A 22 -14.00 -8.71 -18.29
C ASP A 22 -12.49 -8.97 -18.19
N LEU A 23 -12.11 -10.21 -17.88
CA LEU A 23 -10.72 -10.58 -17.70
C LEU A 23 -10.50 -12.04 -18.10
N THR A 24 -9.41 -12.31 -18.79
CA THR A 24 -8.94 -13.67 -19.07
C THR A 24 -7.56 -13.87 -18.46
N ILE A 25 -7.42 -15.00 -17.75
CA ILE A 25 -6.18 -15.47 -17.16
C ILE A 25 -5.81 -16.77 -17.87
N GLY A 26 -4.69 -16.76 -18.58
CA GLY A 26 -4.14 -17.88 -19.32
C GLY A 26 -2.70 -18.17 -18.96
N THR A 27 -2.17 -19.25 -19.52
CA THR A 27 -0.77 -19.66 -19.41
C THR A 27 0.19 -18.51 -19.74
N GLY A 28 1.21 -18.28 -18.91
CA GLY A 28 2.18 -17.19 -19.10
C GLY A 28 1.81 -15.86 -18.44
N ASP A 29 0.59 -15.71 -17.92
CA ASP A 29 0.19 -14.48 -17.26
C ASP A 29 0.88 -14.31 -15.91
N ARG A 30 1.40 -13.11 -15.68
CA ARG A 30 1.85 -12.62 -14.39
C ARG A 30 1.06 -11.33 -14.13
N LEU A 31 -0.12 -11.49 -13.55
CA LEU A 31 -1.10 -10.41 -13.40
C LEU A 31 -0.97 -9.72 -12.04
N GLY A 32 -0.59 -8.46 -12.03
CA GLY A 32 -0.69 -7.60 -10.85
C GLY A 32 -2.09 -7.02 -10.70
N ILE A 33 -2.68 -7.12 -9.50
CA ILE A 33 -3.94 -6.46 -9.13
C ILE A 33 -3.61 -5.28 -8.23
N VAL A 34 -3.94 -4.08 -8.70
CA VAL A 34 -3.82 -2.83 -7.99
C VAL A 34 -5.20 -2.26 -7.72
N ALA A 35 -5.47 -1.89 -6.48
CA ALA A 35 -6.71 -1.21 -6.09
C ALA A 35 -6.42 -0.37 -4.85
N ALA A 36 -7.17 0.70 -4.62
CA ALA A 36 -7.15 1.38 -3.34
C ALA A 36 -7.64 0.47 -2.19
N ASN A 37 -7.31 0.86 -0.96
CA ASN A 37 -7.66 0.08 0.23
C ASN A 37 -9.17 -0.17 0.33
N GLY A 38 -9.53 -1.44 0.52
CA GLY A 38 -10.93 -1.86 0.65
C GLY A 38 -11.73 -1.88 -0.67
N ARG A 39 -11.07 -1.77 -1.84
CA ARG A 39 -11.72 -1.85 -3.16
C ARG A 39 -11.83 -3.26 -3.74
N GLY A 40 -11.62 -4.29 -2.92
CA GLY A 40 -11.98 -5.66 -3.27
C GLY A 40 -10.89 -6.51 -3.92
N LYS A 41 -9.59 -6.26 -3.68
CA LYS A 41 -8.51 -7.15 -4.14
C LYS A 41 -8.69 -8.58 -3.62
N SER A 42 -8.71 -8.74 -2.30
CA SER A 42 -8.96 -10.04 -1.66
C SER A 42 -10.33 -10.60 -2.03
N THR A 43 -11.33 -9.74 -2.25
CA THR A 43 -12.66 -10.14 -2.71
C THR A 43 -12.61 -10.75 -4.10
N LEU A 44 -11.90 -10.13 -5.04
CA LEU A 44 -11.70 -10.65 -6.38
C LEU A 44 -10.93 -11.98 -6.34
N LEU A 45 -9.88 -12.08 -5.54
CA LEU A 45 -9.13 -13.34 -5.37
C LEU A 45 -10.03 -14.47 -4.84
N LYS A 46 -10.87 -14.21 -3.82
CA LYS A 46 -11.86 -15.17 -3.32
C LYS A 46 -12.93 -15.55 -4.36
N CYS A 47 -13.33 -14.59 -5.20
CA CYS A 47 -14.17 -14.90 -6.34
C CYS A 47 -13.46 -15.82 -7.35
N LEU A 48 -12.15 -15.66 -7.56
CA LEU A 48 -11.36 -16.55 -8.42
C LEU A 48 -11.21 -17.96 -7.83
N THR A 49 -11.05 -18.10 -6.51
CA THR A 49 -10.99 -19.43 -5.86
C THR A 49 -12.35 -20.13 -5.85
N GLY A 50 -13.45 -19.38 -5.86
CA GLY A 50 -14.80 -19.91 -5.74
C GLY A 50 -15.34 -19.92 -4.31
N GLU A 51 -14.59 -19.36 -3.36
CA GLU A 51 -15.03 -19.16 -1.97
C GLU A 51 -16.12 -18.09 -1.84
N MET A 52 -16.24 -17.19 -2.83
CA MET A 52 -17.25 -16.14 -2.84
C MET A 52 -17.92 -16.04 -4.22
N GLU A 53 -19.25 -16.08 -4.24
CA GLU A 53 -20.02 -15.82 -5.44
C GLU A 53 -20.06 -14.33 -5.79
N PRO A 54 -19.92 -13.97 -7.08
CA PRO A 54 -20.10 -12.60 -7.53
C PRO A 54 -21.56 -12.17 -7.45
N THR A 55 -21.80 -10.86 -7.38
CA THR A 55 -23.16 -10.29 -7.41
C THR A 55 -23.73 -10.27 -8.83
N SER A 56 -22.87 -10.16 -9.83
CA SER A 56 -23.25 -10.17 -11.25
C SER A 56 -22.15 -10.76 -12.13
N GLY A 57 -22.52 -11.23 -13.31
CA GLY A 57 -21.59 -11.83 -14.27
C GLY A 57 -21.16 -13.24 -13.86
N ASP A 58 -20.27 -13.82 -14.66
CA ASP A 58 -19.91 -15.23 -14.56
C ASP A 58 -18.40 -15.43 -14.50
N ILE A 59 -17.96 -16.46 -13.77
CA ILE A 59 -16.58 -16.94 -13.75
C ILE A 59 -16.55 -18.36 -14.31
N THR A 60 -15.93 -18.53 -15.47
CA THR A 60 -15.70 -19.85 -16.08
C THR A 60 -14.29 -20.31 -15.76
N ARG A 61 -14.15 -21.54 -15.27
CA ARG A 61 -12.86 -22.19 -14.99
C ARG A 61 -12.72 -23.45 -15.82
N THR A 62 -11.49 -23.78 -16.19
CA THR A 62 -11.21 -25.08 -16.81
C THR A 62 -11.55 -26.21 -15.83
N ARG A 63 -12.10 -27.30 -16.33
CA ARG A 63 -12.52 -28.44 -15.48
C ARG A 63 -11.29 -29.09 -14.84
N GLY A 64 -11.32 -29.29 -13.53
CA GLY A 64 -10.21 -29.88 -12.77
C GLY A 64 -9.09 -28.90 -12.39
N LEU A 65 -9.27 -27.60 -12.61
CA LEU A 65 -8.28 -26.58 -12.28
C LEU A 65 -7.96 -26.54 -10.78
N ARG A 66 -6.69 -26.74 -10.42
CA ARG A 66 -6.16 -26.59 -9.06
C ARG A 66 -5.73 -25.14 -8.84
N VAL A 67 -6.51 -24.40 -8.04
CA VAL A 67 -6.19 -23.02 -7.70
C VAL A 67 -5.47 -22.98 -6.35
N GLY A 68 -4.21 -22.56 -6.36
CA GLY A 68 -3.44 -22.34 -5.14
C GLY A 68 -3.63 -20.90 -4.65
N TYR A 69 -4.22 -20.73 -3.47
CA TYR A 69 -4.46 -19.40 -2.89
C TYR A 69 -3.70 -19.22 -1.58
N VAL A 70 -2.85 -18.19 -1.54
CA VAL A 70 -2.10 -17.79 -0.35
C VAL A 70 -2.85 -16.65 0.33
N GLU A 71 -3.45 -16.97 1.48
CA GLU A 71 -4.19 -16.01 2.32
C GLU A 71 -3.29 -14.95 2.95
N GLN A 72 -3.87 -13.78 3.22
CA GLN A 72 -3.16 -12.67 3.87
C GLN A 72 -2.75 -12.96 5.32
N ALA A 73 -3.49 -13.77 6.08
CA ALA A 73 -3.19 -14.05 7.49
C ALA A 73 -2.78 -15.51 7.70
N VAL A 74 -1.94 -15.76 8.71
CA VAL A 74 -1.61 -17.13 9.13
C VAL A 74 -2.80 -17.68 9.94
N PRO A 75 -3.42 -18.78 9.51
CA PRO A 75 -4.50 -19.41 10.28
C PRO A 75 -4.00 -19.83 11.67
N ALA A 76 -4.79 -19.55 12.71
CA ALA A 76 -4.41 -19.84 14.10
C ALA A 76 -4.13 -21.34 14.34
N ALA A 77 -4.79 -22.22 13.59
CA ALA A 77 -4.58 -23.67 13.65
C ALA A 77 -3.12 -24.09 13.31
N LEU A 78 -2.41 -23.28 12.51
CA LEU A 78 -1.04 -23.58 12.09
C LEU A 78 0.02 -23.07 13.07
N ALA A 79 -0.37 -22.27 14.09
CA ALA A 79 0.58 -21.53 14.93
C ALA A 79 1.58 -22.41 15.69
N GLU A 80 1.13 -23.59 16.14
CA GLU A 80 1.93 -24.54 16.93
C GLU A 80 2.75 -25.51 16.05
N HIS A 81 2.46 -25.60 14.76
CA HIS A 81 3.12 -26.55 13.85
C HIS A 81 4.47 -26.00 13.40
N GLY A 82 5.45 -26.89 13.22
CA GLY A 82 6.74 -26.54 12.61
C GLY A 82 6.60 -26.16 11.14
N PHE A 83 7.46 -25.29 10.61
CA PHE A 83 7.41 -24.86 9.20
C PHE A 83 7.27 -26.02 8.22
N GLN A 84 8.19 -27.00 8.27
CA GLN A 84 8.18 -28.14 7.34
C GLN A 84 6.91 -28.98 7.49
N ARG A 85 6.43 -29.12 8.74
CA ARG A 85 5.20 -29.85 9.03
C ARG A 85 3.98 -29.14 8.42
N VAL A 86 3.91 -27.82 8.50
CA VAL A 86 2.85 -27.01 7.87
C VAL A 86 2.80 -27.23 6.35
N VAL A 87 3.96 -27.36 5.70
CA VAL A 87 4.03 -27.67 4.27
C VAL A 87 3.60 -29.11 3.99
N ALA A 88 4.11 -30.07 4.74
CA ALA A 88 3.75 -31.49 4.59
C ALA A 88 2.24 -31.73 4.83
N ASP A 89 1.62 -31.03 5.78
CA ASP A 89 0.19 -31.13 6.10
C ASP A 89 -0.74 -30.63 4.97
N ALA A 90 -0.21 -29.99 3.92
CA ALA A 90 -0.99 -29.66 2.73
C ALA A 90 -1.11 -30.80 1.72
N LEU A 91 -0.25 -31.82 1.83
CA LEU A 91 -0.36 -33.02 1.01
C LEU A 91 -1.44 -33.96 1.58
N PRO A 92 -2.15 -34.72 0.73
CA PRO A 92 -3.11 -35.72 1.20
C PRO A 92 -2.43 -36.71 2.17
N ALA A 93 -3.11 -37.05 3.27
CA ALA A 93 -2.54 -37.90 4.32
C ALA A 93 -2.02 -39.26 3.81
N GLU A 94 -2.66 -39.81 2.77
CA GLU A 94 -2.26 -41.05 2.10
C GLU A 94 -0.96 -40.93 1.30
N GLN A 95 -0.59 -39.72 0.90
CA GLN A 95 0.58 -39.41 0.06
C GLN A 95 1.71 -38.75 0.84
N ALA A 96 1.46 -38.26 2.05
CA ALA A 96 2.41 -37.46 2.82
C ALA A 96 3.78 -38.16 3.03
N GLU A 97 3.81 -39.47 3.26
CA GLU A 97 5.06 -40.22 3.46
C GLU A 97 5.82 -40.43 2.14
N SER A 98 5.13 -40.79 1.05
CA SER A 98 5.75 -41.03 -0.26
C SER A 98 6.15 -39.74 -0.98
N GLU A 99 5.49 -38.62 -0.67
CA GLU A 99 5.72 -37.31 -1.27
C GLU A 99 6.55 -36.36 -0.41
N GLN A 100 7.16 -36.85 0.67
CA GLN A 100 8.03 -36.04 1.53
C GLN A 100 9.15 -35.34 0.74
N TRP A 101 9.66 -35.98 -0.31
CA TRP A 101 10.65 -35.39 -1.21
C TRP A 101 10.16 -34.10 -1.90
N ARG A 102 8.84 -33.98 -2.18
CA ARG A 102 8.25 -32.75 -2.75
C ARG A 102 8.35 -31.61 -1.76
N VAL A 103 8.13 -31.89 -0.48
CA VAL A 103 8.30 -30.90 0.59
C VAL A 103 9.73 -30.37 0.57
N ASP A 104 10.72 -31.27 0.55
CA ASP A 104 12.13 -30.87 0.55
C ASP A 104 12.50 -30.04 -0.70
N VAL A 105 12.04 -30.45 -1.89
CA VAL A 105 12.24 -29.68 -3.14
C VAL A 105 11.63 -28.28 -3.05
N VAL A 106 10.42 -28.15 -2.51
CA VAL A 106 9.77 -26.83 -2.35
C VAL A 106 10.54 -25.96 -1.36
N LEU A 107 10.95 -26.51 -0.23
CA LEU A 107 11.72 -25.79 0.78
C LEU A 107 13.09 -25.35 0.25
N ASP A 108 13.74 -26.18 -0.57
CA ASP A 108 14.99 -25.84 -1.24
C ASP A 108 14.78 -24.78 -2.32
N SER A 109 13.71 -24.88 -3.12
CA SER A 109 13.40 -23.88 -4.17
C SER A 109 13.12 -22.48 -3.63
N LEU A 110 12.66 -22.40 -2.38
CA LEU A 110 12.41 -21.16 -1.66
C LEU A 110 13.59 -20.78 -0.76
N ASP A 111 14.75 -21.44 -0.86
CA ASP A 111 15.95 -21.21 -0.05
C ASP A 111 15.69 -21.16 1.47
N ILE A 112 14.85 -22.08 1.98
CA ILE A 112 14.49 -22.13 3.40
C ILE A 112 15.61 -22.80 4.22
N PRO A 113 16.28 -22.10 5.16
CA PRO A 113 17.36 -22.66 5.95
C PRO A 113 16.87 -23.79 6.87
N GLN A 114 17.67 -24.85 7.02
CA GLN A 114 17.38 -25.99 7.90
C GLN A 114 16.96 -25.57 9.34
N PRO A 115 17.64 -24.61 10.03
CA PRO A 115 17.25 -24.22 11.38
C PRO A 115 15.88 -23.53 11.49
N MET A 116 15.29 -23.11 10.36
CA MET A 116 13.95 -22.50 10.32
C MET A 116 12.87 -23.54 10.04
N ARG A 117 13.20 -24.67 9.40
CA ARG A 117 12.26 -25.72 8.98
C ARG A 117 11.55 -26.38 10.17
N GLU A 118 12.24 -26.54 11.29
CA GLU A 118 11.70 -27.19 12.49
C GLU A 118 11.01 -26.20 13.46
N ARG A 119 11.19 -24.89 13.28
CA ARG A 119 10.65 -23.90 14.21
C ARG A 119 9.13 -23.81 14.09
N PRO A 120 8.41 -23.70 15.22
CA PRO A 120 6.97 -23.52 15.21
C PRO A 120 6.61 -22.16 14.58
N MET A 121 5.50 -22.11 13.84
CA MET A 121 5.05 -20.91 13.13
C MET A 121 4.99 -19.67 14.02
N ARG A 122 4.50 -19.80 15.25
CA ARG A 122 4.43 -18.69 16.23
C ARG A 122 5.78 -18.08 16.61
N ALA A 123 6.87 -18.85 16.50
CA ALA A 123 8.22 -18.41 16.84
C ALA A 123 8.98 -17.85 15.61
N LEU A 124 8.40 -17.97 14.42
CA LEU A 124 8.94 -17.40 13.19
C LEU A 124 8.56 -15.92 13.08
N SER A 125 9.43 -15.12 12.47
CA SER A 125 9.07 -13.76 12.06
C SER A 125 7.95 -13.80 11.02
N GLY A 126 7.13 -12.74 10.93
CA GLY A 126 6.03 -12.65 9.96
C GLY A 126 6.43 -13.00 8.53
N GLY A 127 7.64 -12.62 8.08
CA GLY A 127 8.08 -12.97 6.74
C GLY A 127 8.43 -14.46 6.52
N TRP A 128 8.92 -15.15 7.54
CA TRP A 128 9.10 -16.60 7.49
C TRP A 128 7.75 -17.32 7.49
N GLN A 129 6.78 -16.83 8.27
CA GLN A 129 5.43 -17.36 8.24
C GLN A 129 4.78 -17.21 6.85
N ARG A 130 5.00 -16.07 6.18
CA ARG A 130 4.54 -15.84 4.81
C ARG A 130 5.13 -16.84 3.83
N LEU A 131 6.45 -17.05 3.85
CA LEU A 131 7.12 -18.04 3.00
C LEU A 131 6.61 -19.46 3.27
N ALA A 132 6.28 -19.80 4.52
CA ALA A 132 5.67 -21.09 4.86
C ALA A 132 4.30 -21.28 4.22
N LEU A 133 3.45 -20.25 4.21
CA LEU A 133 2.15 -20.31 3.53
C LEU A 133 2.29 -20.45 2.01
N ILE A 134 3.26 -19.75 1.41
CA ILE A 134 3.57 -19.88 -0.01
C ILE A 134 4.05 -21.30 -0.32
N ALA A 135 4.99 -21.84 0.46
CA ALA A 135 5.48 -23.21 0.33
C ALA A 135 4.35 -24.24 0.47
N ARG A 136 3.47 -24.06 1.47
CA ARG A 136 2.31 -24.91 1.74
C ARG A 136 1.35 -24.97 0.56
N VAL A 137 1.13 -23.85 -0.13
CA VAL A 137 0.27 -23.82 -1.32
C VAL A 137 1.00 -24.41 -2.52
N TRP A 138 2.28 -24.06 -2.71
CA TRP A 138 3.07 -24.50 -3.84
C TRP A 138 3.31 -26.01 -3.88
N VAL A 139 3.47 -26.65 -2.71
CA VAL A 139 3.69 -28.11 -2.64
C VAL A 139 2.51 -28.90 -3.22
N THR A 140 1.31 -28.33 -3.27
CA THR A 140 0.12 -28.97 -3.88
C THR A 140 0.13 -28.99 -5.41
N ASP A 141 1.17 -28.40 -6.03
CA ASP A 141 1.32 -28.29 -7.50
C ASP A 141 0.10 -27.60 -8.14
N PRO A 142 -0.16 -26.31 -7.84
CA PRO A 142 -1.32 -25.61 -8.37
C PRO A 142 -1.16 -25.25 -9.86
N ASP A 143 -2.26 -25.30 -10.62
CA ASP A 143 -2.29 -24.88 -12.02
C ASP A 143 -2.35 -23.35 -12.16
N VAL A 144 -2.83 -22.64 -11.13
CA VAL A 144 -2.86 -21.18 -11.03
C VAL A 144 -2.49 -20.79 -9.60
N LEU A 145 -1.57 -19.83 -9.45
CA LEU A 145 -1.18 -19.31 -8.14
C LEU A 145 -1.78 -17.91 -7.90
N LEU A 146 -2.47 -17.73 -6.78
CA LEU A 146 -3.06 -16.48 -6.33
C LEU A 146 -2.39 -16.03 -5.04
N LEU A 147 -1.79 -14.84 -5.03
CA LEU A 147 -1.06 -14.28 -3.91
C LEU A 147 -1.72 -12.99 -3.42
N ASP A 148 -2.18 -12.96 -2.16
CA ASP A 148 -2.75 -11.77 -1.55
C ASP A 148 -1.75 -11.10 -0.59
N GLU A 149 -1.27 -9.92 -0.99
CA GLU A 149 -0.25 -9.12 -0.28
C GLU A 149 0.99 -9.91 0.15
N PRO A 150 1.69 -10.57 -0.80
CA PRO A 150 2.77 -11.49 -0.44
C PRO A 150 4.02 -10.79 0.12
N THR A 151 4.19 -9.48 -0.13
CA THR A 151 5.32 -8.69 0.37
C THR A 151 5.11 -8.14 1.77
N ASN A 152 3.89 -8.19 2.31
CA ASN A 152 3.62 -7.66 3.64
C ASN A 152 4.41 -8.41 4.72
N HIS A 153 5.07 -7.63 5.59
CA HIS A 153 5.95 -8.11 6.67
C HIS A 153 7.23 -8.82 6.18
N LEU A 154 7.56 -8.75 4.89
CA LEU A 154 8.85 -9.18 4.37
C LEU A 154 9.87 -8.05 4.49
N ASP A 155 11.13 -8.41 4.73
CA ASP A 155 12.24 -7.50 4.52
C ASP A 155 12.76 -7.57 3.10
N LEU A 156 13.59 -6.61 2.74
CA LEU A 156 14.21 -6.52 1.41
C LEU A 156 14.87 -7.83 0.95
N ALA A 157 15.49 -8.58 1.85
CA ALA A 157 16.12 -9.87 1.53
C ALA A 157 15.06 -10.90 1.11
N LYS A 158 14.01 -11.07 1.92
CA LYS A 158 12.92 -12.01 1.61
C LYS A 158 12.07 -11.56 0.41
N ILE A 159 11.91 -10.25 0.21
CA ILE A 159 11.27 -9.71 -1.00
C ILE A 159 12.09 -10.16 -2.22
N SER A 160 13.40 -9.96 -2.22
CA SER A 160 14.27 -10.38 -3.33
C SER A 160 14.27 -11.90 -3.55
N GLN A 161 14.26 -12.68 -2.47
CA GLN A 161 14.13 -14.14 -2.50
C GLN A 161 12.82 -14.55 -3.18
N LEU A 162 11.71 -13.92 -2.80
CA LEU A 162 10.40 -14.17 -3.39
C LEU A 162 10.32 -13.73 -4.86
N GLU A 163 10.92 -12.59 -5.23
CA GLU A 163 11.02 -12.13 -6.62
C GLU A 163 11.76 -13.13 -7.49
N THR A 164 12.90 -13.62 -6.99
CA THR A 164 13.73 -14.61 -7.67
C THR A 164 12.93 -15.88 -7.88
N TRP A 165 12.30 -16.41 -6.82
CA TRP A 165 11.46 -17.59 -6.89
C TRP A 165 10.31 -17.43 -7.91
N LEU A 166 9.55 -16.34 -7.85
CA LEU A 166 8.45 -16.06 -8.79
C LEU A 166 8.90 -16.00 -10.25
N ASN A 167 10.09 -15.45 -10.50
CA ASN A 167 10.67 -15.35 -11.83
C ASN A 167 11.25 -16.69 -12.34
N THR A 168 11.57 -17.61 -11.44
CA THR A 168 11.98 -18.99 -11.79
C THR A 168 10.81 -19.96 -11.96
N LEU A 169 9.59 -19.59 -11.55
CA LEU A 169 8.42 -20.43 -11.70
C LEU A 169 8.17 -20.80 -13.17
N PRO A 170 7.63 -22.01 -13.45
CA PRO A 170 7.26 -22.41 -14.80
C PRO A 170 6.37 -21.35 -15.46
N ARG A 171 6.69 -21.02 -16.73
CA ARG A 171 5.92 -20.02 -17.49
C ARG A 171 4.47 -20.46 -17.71
N GLU A 172 4.21 -21.76 -17.70
CA GLU A 172 2.87 -22.31 -17.94
C GLU A 172 1.89 -22.02 -16.80
N VAL A 173 2.38 -21.92 -15.56
CA VAL A 173 1.56 -21.64 -14.37
C VAL A 173 1.35 -20.14 -14.27
N PRO A 174 0.16 -19.57 -14.54
CA PRO A 174 -0.07 -18.16 -14.30
C PRO A 174 -0.08 -17.81 -12.81
N VAL A 175 0.35 -16.58 -12.52
CA VAL A 175 0.37 -16.02 -11.17
C VAL A 175 -0.43 -14.73 -11.16
N VAL A 176 -1.32 -14.60 -10.18
CA VAL A 176 -2.08 -13.37 -9.91
C VAL A 176 -1.64 -12.84 -8.56
N ILE A 177 -1.18 -11.60 -8.53
CA ILE A 177 -0.56 -10.97 -7.36
C ILE A 177 -1.35 -9.72 -7.00
N ALA A 178 -2.02 -9.71 -5.85
CA ALA A 178 -2.51 -8.48 -5.24
C ALA A 178 -1.42 -7.91 -4.36
N SER A 179 -0.95 -6.69 -4.64
CA SER A 179 0.09 -6.04 -3.83
C SER A 179 -0.03 -4.52 -3.89
N HIS A 180 0.55 -3.85 -2.90
CA HIS A 180 0.83 -2.42 -2.93
C HIS A 180 2.33 -2.08 -3.13
N ASP A 181 3.19 -3.10 -3.27
CA ASP A 181 4.62 -2.90 -3.54
C ASP A 181 4.86 -2.71 -5.04
N ARG A 182 5.13 -1.46 -5.42
CA ARG A 182 5.32 -1.02 -6.80
C ARG A 182 6.52 -1.70 -7.46
N ALA A 183 7.65 -1.76 -6.75
CA ALA A 183 8.87 -2.35 -7.25
C ALA A 183 8.73 -3.88 -7.43
N PHE A 184 8.04 -4.54 -6.50
CA PHE A 184 7.74 -5.96 -6.59
C PHE A 184 6.83 -6.29 -7.78
N LEU A 185 5.77 -5.50 -7.99
CA LEU A 185 4.89 -5.66 -9.15
C LEU A 185 5.67 -5.46 -10.46
N ASP A 186 6.53 -4.45 -10.57
CA ASP A 186 7.37 -4.26 -11.75
C ASP A 186 8.34 -5.42 -12.00
N ALA A 187 8.89 -6.03 -10.94
CA ALA A 187 9.86 -7.11 -11.04
C ALA A 187 9.22 -8.48 -11.36
N THR A 188 7.94 -8.68 -11.04
CA THR A 188 7.28 -10.00 -11.07
C THR A 188 6.08 -10.10 -12.00
N THR A 189 5.56 -8.96 -12.51
CA THR A 189 4.33 -8.93 -13.32
C THR A 189 4.58 -8.46 -14.75
N ASN A 190 3.76 -8.96 -15.69
CA ASN A 190 3.77 -8.57 -17.11
C ASN A 190 2.44 -7.95 -17.56
N ARG A 191 1.41 -8.02 -16.71
CA ARG A 191 0.09 -7.42 -16.92
C ARG A 191 -0.37 -6.77 -15.62
N THR A 192 -1.07 -5.65 -15.71
CA THR A 192 -1.59 -4.91 -14.54
C THR A 192 -3.07 -4.64 -14.70
N LEU A 193 -3.86 -5.04 -13.72
CA LEU A 193 -5.28 -4.73 -13.56
C LEU A 193 -5.42 -3.63 -12.50
N PHE A 194 -6.01 -2.49 -12.87
CA PHE A 194 -6.43 -1.46 -11.92
C PHE A 194 -7.90 -1.68 -11.57
N LEU A 195 -8.17 -2.22 -10.38
CA LEU A 195 -9.51 -2.52 -9.92
C LEU A 195 -10.17 -1.24 -9.38
N ARG A 196 -11.23 -0.78 -10.06
CA ARG A 196 -11.99 0.42 -9.71
C ARG A 196 -13.50 0.13 -9.74
N PRO A 197 -14.33 0.90 -9.00
CA PRO A 197 -15.78 0.67 -8.91
C PRO A 197 -16.52 0.70 -10.24
N GLU A 198 -16.14 1.62 -11.14
CA GLU A 198 -16.88 1.91 -12.37
C GLU A 198 -16.28 1.18 -13.58
N GLN A 199 -14.95 1.22 -13.72
CA GLN A 199 -14.24 0.62 -14.85
C GLN A 199 -12.87 0.18 -14.40
N SER A 200 -12.57 -1.11 -14.58
CA SER A 200 -11.30 -1.70 -14.18
C SER A 200 -10.40 -1.98 -15.39
N PRO A 201 -9.55 -1.03 -15.81
CA PRO A 201 -8.70 -1.22 -16.99
C PRO A 201 -7.58 -2.23 -16.73
N VAL A 202 -7.26 -3.00 -17.76
CA VAL A 202 -6.18 -3.99 -17.78
C VAL A 202 -5.18 -3.61 -18.85
N PHE A 203 -3.91 -3.61 -18.50
CA PHE A 203 -2.81 -3.32 -19.41
C PHE A 203 -1.87 -4.51 -19.50
N SER A 204 -1.36 -4.79 -20.70
CA SER A 204 -0.30 -5.79 -20.90
C SER A 204 1.08 -5.18 -20.67
N LEU A 205 1.22 -4.55 -19.50
CA LEU A 205 2.40 -3.82 -19.07
C LEU A 205 2.66 -4.10 -17.58
N PRO A 206 3.93 -4.12 -17.14
CA PRO A 206 4.29 -4.02 -15.73
C PRO A 206 3.76 -2.73 -15.10
N TYR A 207 3.73 -2.70 -13.77
CA TYR A 207 3.04 -1.68 -12.98
C TYR A 207 3.36 -0.23 -13.38
N SER A 208 4.64 0.18 -13.42
CA SER A 208 5.01 1.59 -13.66
C SER A 208 4.56 2.05 -15.04
N LYS A 209 4.79 1.24 -16.08
CA LYS A 209 4.33 1.55 -17.45
C LYS A 209 2.81 1.53 -17.57
N ALA A 210 2.15 0.62 -16.85
CA ALA A 210 0.70 0.56 -16.79
C ALA A 210 0.10 1.77 -16.08
N ARG A 211 0.77 2.31 -15.06
CA ARG A 211 0.38 3.54 -14.33
C ARG A 211 0.47 4.77 -15.23
N ASP A 212 1.51 4.86 -16.05
CA ASP A 212 1.63 5.92 -17.07
C ASP A 212 0.49 5.82 -18.10
N ALA A 213 0.27 4.63 -18.66
CA ALA A 213 -0.81 4.38 -19.61
C ALA A 213 -2.20 4.68 -19.01
N LEU A 214 -2.42 4.32 -17.75
CA LEU A 214 -3.65 4.65 -17.01
C LEU A 214 -3.84 6.16 -16.89
N SER A 215 -2.79 6.90 -16.56
CA SER A 215 -2.82 8.36 -16.44
C SER A 215 -3.18 9.02 -17.77
N GLU A 216 -2.67 8.50 -18.89
CA GLU A 216 -3.03 8.97 -20.23
C GLU A 216 -4.50 8.68 -20.57
N VAL A 217 -5.00 7.48 -20.24
CA VAL A 217 -6.40 7.10 -20.43
C VAL A 217 -7.32 8.00 -19.61
N ASP A 218 -7.01 8.22 -18.33
CA ASP A 218 -7.78 9.09 -17.45
C ASP A 218 -7.77 10.55 -17.94
N ALA A 219 -6.61 11.06 -18.37
CA ALA A 219 -6.50 12.41 -18.94
C ALA A 219 -7.30 12.56 -20.24
N SER A 220 -7.30 11.53 -21.10
CA SER A 220 -8.08 11.53 -22.34
C SER A 220 -9.59 11.52 -22.06
N THR A 221 -10.01 10.76 -21.05
CA THR A 221 -11.40 10.66 -20.59
C THR A 221 -11.87 11.99 -20.02
N GLU A 222 -11.05 12.64 -19.18
CA GLU A 222 -11.35 13.97 -18.64
C GLU A 222 -11.50 15.01 -19.77
N ARG A 223 -10.59 15.02 -20.76
CA ARG A 223 -10.70 15.92 -21.91
C ARG A 223 -11.96 15.67 -22.73
N LYS A 224 -12.39 14.41 -22.88
CA LYS A 224 -13.64 14.06 -23.54
C LYS A 224 -14.84 14.58 -22.74
N PHE A 225 -14.88 14.29 -21.44
CA PHE A 225 -15.91 14.78 -20.53
C PHE A 225 -16.05 16.30 -20.57
N GLN A 226 -14.94 17.04 -20.46
CA GLN A 226 -14.95 18.51 -20.52
C GLN A 226 -15.46 19.06 -21.86
N ARG A 227 -15.16 18.38 -22.98
CA ARG A 227 -15.69 18.74 -24.30
C ARG A 227 -17.19 18.49 -24.38
N ASP A 228 -17.65 17.31 -23.98
CA ASP A 228 -19.06 16.92 -24.02
C ASP A 228 -19.91 17.84 -23.13
N MET A 229 -19.42 18.17 -21.93
CA MET A 229 -20.07 19.13 -21.03
C MET A 229 -20.13 20.55 -21.59
N LYS A 230 -19.07 21.04 -22.25
CA LYS A 230 -19.10 22.34 -22.94
C LYS A 230 -20.14 22.36 -24.06
N VAL A 231 -20.23 21.30 -24.86
CA VAL A 231 -21.22 21.19 -25.93
C VAL A 231 -22.64 21.15 -25.37
N ALA A 232 -22.88 20.37 -24.32
CA ALA A 232 -24.19 20.32 -23.65
C ALA A 232 -24.60 21.70 -23.10
N GLN A 233 -23.68 22.42 -22.46
CA GLN A 233 -23.93 23.79 -21.98
C GLN A 233 -24.25 24.76 -23.12
N GLN A 234 -23.55 24.67 -24.26
CA GLN A 234 -23.83 25.48 -25.43
C GLN A 234 -25.22 25.18 -26.01
N LEU A 235 -25.60 23.91 -26.12
CA LEU A 235 -26.93 23.49 -26.58
C LEU A 235 -28.03 24.02 -25.66
N ARG A 236 -27.84 23.97 -24.33
CA ARG A 236 -28.79 24.56 -23.36
C ARG A 236 -28.92 26.06 -23.50
N ARG A 237 -27.82 26.79 -23.71
CA ARG A 237 -27.86 28.25 -23.95
C ARG A 237 -28.62 28.59 -25.24
N GLN A 238 -28.40 27.82 -26.31
CA GLN A 238 -29.13 27.96 -27.56
C GLN A 238 -30.62 27.65 -27.39
N ALA A 239 -30.95 26.57 -26.68
CA ALA A 239 -32.32 26.20 -26.37
C ALA A 239 -33.01 27.30 -25.55
N ALA A 240 -32.37 27.84 -24.50
CA ALA A 240 -32.92 28.94 -23.70
C ALA A 240 -33.19 30.20 -24.54
N LYS A 241 -32.26 30.58 -25.42
CA LYS A 241 -32.44 31.72 -26.34
C LYS A 241 -33.61 31.49 -27.29
N LEU A 242 -33.70 30.30 -27.89
CA LEU A 242 -34.78 29.93 -28.80
C LEU A 242 -36.13 29.83 -28.09
N ASN A 243 -36.15 29.39 -26.82
CA ASN A 243 -37.36 29.33 -26.01
C ASN A 243 -37.93 30.73 -25.76
N ASN A 244 -37.07 31.68 -25.36
CA ASN A 244 -37.48 33.06 -25.13
C ASN A 244 -38.04 33.71 -26.41
N ILE A 245 -37.40 33.45 -27.56
CA ILE A 245 -37.89 33.96 -28.86
C ILE A 245 -39.19 33.26 -29.25
N GLY A 246 -39.28 31.93 -29.07
CA GLY A 246 -40.45 31.13 -29.42
C GLY A 246 -41.71 31.54 -28.65
N ILE A 247 -41.58 31.79 -27.34
CA ILE A 247 -42.67 32.26 -26.47
C ILE A 247 -43.12 33.66 -26.90
N ASN A 248 -42.17 34.58 -27.15
CA ASN A 248 -42.51 35.95 -27.54
C ASN A 248 -43.10 36.05 -28.96
N SER A 249 -42.82 35.08 -29.84
CA SER A 249 -43.22 35.10 -31.26
C SER A 249 -44.39 34.15 -31.58
N GLY A 250 -44.85 33.34 -30.62
CA GLY A 250 -45.92 32.34 -30.82
C GLY A 250 -45.57 31.22 -31.81
N SER A 251 -44.28 30.88 -31.98
CA SER A 251 -43.83 29.93 -33.00
C SER A 251 -43.67 28.51 -32.46
N ASP A 252 -44.60 27.62 -32.81
CA ASP A 252 -44.55 26.19 -32.42
C ASP A 252 -43.27 25.48 -32.89
N LEU A 253 -42.75 25.85 -34.06
CA LEU A 253 -41.54 25.26 -34.62
C LEU A 253 -40.29 25.56 -33.77
N LEU A 254 -40.21 26.75 -33.17
CA LEU A 254 -39.11 27.12 -32.27
C LEU A 254 -39.21 26.38 -30.93
N THR A 255 -40.43 26.13 -30.44
CA THR A 255 -40.70 25.33 -29.24
C THR A 255 -40.28 23.87 -29.43
N VAL A 256 -40.63 23.25 -30.56
CA VAL A 256 -40.21 21.87 -30.90
C VAL A 256 -38.68 21.77 -31.01
N LYS A 257 -38.04 22.74 -31.68
CA LYS A 257 -36.57 22.77 -31.83
C LYS A 257 -35.86 22.96 -30.48
N THR A 258 -36.42 23.76 -29.58
CA THR A 258 -35.95 23.90 -28.19
C THR A 258 -35.98 22.57 -27.45
N LYS A 259 -37.09 21.83 -27.53
CA LYS A 259 -37.23 20.52 -26.91
C LYS A 259 -36.19 19.51 -27.43
N GLN A 260 -35.94 19.51 -28.74
CA GLN A 260 -34.90 18.65 -29.35
C GLN A 260 -33.48 19.00 -28.89
N LEU A 261 -33.15 20.29 -28.80
CA LEU A 261 -31.84 20.74 -28.31
C LEU A 261 -31.63 20.37 -26.83
N ASN A 262 -32.66 20.52 -26.00
CA ASN A 262 -32.62 20.09 -24.60
C ASN A 262 -32.46 18.58 -24.46
N GLN A 263 -33.19 17.77 -25.25
CA GLN A 263 -33.01 16.32 -25.26
C GLN A 263 -31.60 15.91 -25.70
N ARG A 264 -31.02 16.59 -26.69
CA ARG A 264 -29.65 16.31 -27.14
C ARG A 264 -28.61 16.69 -26.08
N ALA A 265 -28.78 17.83 -25.41
CA ALA A 265 -27.93 18.22 -24.29
C ALA A 265 -28.03 17.21 -23.14
N GLN A 266 -29.25 16.77 -22.82
CA GLN A 266 -29.49 15.78 -21.76
C GLN A 266 -28.80 14.45 -22.07
N ARG A 267 -28.91 13.92 -23.29
CA ARG A 267 -28.20 12.67 -23.67
C ARG A 267 -26.68 12.79 -23.55
N LEU A 268 -26.12 13.95 -23.91
CA LEU A 268 -24.68 14.19 -23.76
C LEU A 268 -24.26 14.19 -22.29
N GLU A 269 -25.07 14.79 -21.41
CA GLU A 269 -24.82 14.80 -19.96
C GLU A 269 -25.00 13.42 -19.31
N GLU A 270 -25.95 12.62 -19.77
CA GLU A 270 -26.19 11.25 -19.28
C GLU A 270 -25.07 10.28 -19.66
N VAL A 271 -24.46 10.45 -20.85
CA VAL A 271 -23.36 9.61 -21.34
C VAL A 271 -21.99 10.11 -20.84
N ALA A 272 -21.86 11.40 -20.55
CA ALA A 272 -20.61 11.99 -20.09
C ALA A 272 -20.30 11.56 -18.63
N ALA A 273 -19.37 10.62 -18.48
CA ALA A 273 -18.79 10.28 -17.19
C ALA A 273 -17.47 11.06 -16.99
N PRO A 274 -17.24 11.68 -15.82
CA PRO A 274 -15.94 12.25 -15.49
C PRO A 274 -14.87 11.15 -15.48
N ALA A 275 -13.60 11.53 -15.68
CA ALA A 275 -12.52 10.58 -15.47
C ALA A 275 -12.55 10.06 -14.03
N HIS A 276 -12.20 8.78 -13.85
CA HIS A 276 -12.11 8.22 -12.52
C HIS A 276 -11.08 9.01 -11.73
N ARG A 277 -11.56 9.71 -10.70
CA ARG A 277 -10.70 10.27 -9.66
C ARG A 277 -10.94 9.44 -8.43
N GLU A 278 -9.90 8.70 -8.05
CA GLU A 278 -9.73 8.27 -6.67
C GLU A 278 -10.05 9.50 -5.80
N LYS A 279 -11.13 9.45 -5.02
CA LYS A 279 -11.40 10.47 -4.02
C LYS A 279 -10.34 10.25 -2.94
N SER A 280 -9.13 10.76 -3.16
CA SER A 280 -8.14 10.88 -2.11
C SER A 280 -8.82 11.68 -1.01
N ALA A 281 -9.20 10.97 0.05
CA ALA A 281 -9.92 11.53 1.17
C ALA A 281 -8.94 12.45 1.90
N GLY A 282 -8.95 13.73 1.49
CA GLY A 282 -8.06 14.76 1.95
C GLY A 282 -6.67 14.62 1.32
N ALA A 283 -6.27 15.60 0.51
CA ALA A 283 -4.85 15.79 0.23
C ALA A 283 -4.10 15.81 1.57
N ILE A 284 -3.14 14.90 1.73
CA ILE A 284 -2.17 14.98 2.82
C ILE A 284 -1.54 16.36 2.69
N LYS A 285 -1.58 17.14 3.76
CA LYS A 285 -0.98 18.47 3.80
C LYS A 285 -0.17 18.56 5.09
N LEU A 286 1.08 18.14 5.07
CA LEU A 286 2.03 18.40 6.13
C LEU A 286 2.23 19.91 6.24
N ALA A 287 2.30 20.40 7.46
CA ALA A 287 2.54 21.81 7.73
C ALA A 287 3.86 21.91 8.48
N ASN A 288 4.74 22.79 8.01
CA ASN A 288 6.07 22.96 8.55
C ASN A 288 6.12 24.25 9.39
N ARG A 289 6.47 24.15 10.67
CA ARG A 289 6.84 25.32 11.48
C ARG A 289 8.27 25.74 11.12
N GLY A 290 8.43 26.97 10.63
CA GLY A 290 9.74 27.54 10.37
C GLY A 290 10.65 27.44 11.61
N THR A 291 11.87 26.96 11.40
CA THR A 291 12.91 26.86 12.43
C THR A 291 14.16 27.53 11.90
N HIS A 292 14.82 28.38 12.70
CA HIS A 292 16.04 29.09 12.29
C HIS A 292 17.32 28.25 12.50
N ALA A 293 17.23 27.13 13.21
CA ALA A 293 18.35 26.24 13.47
C ALA A 293 18.64 25.37 12.24
N LYS A 294 19.87 25.47 11.71
CA LYS A 294 20.33 24.64 10.58
C LYS A 294 20.52 23.17 10.95
N VAL A 295 20.94 22.89 12.18
CA VAL A 295 21.12 21.54 12.74
C VAL A 295 19.99 21.28 13.72
N LEU A 296 19.22 20.21 13.52
CA LEU A 296 18.11 19.83 14.38
C LEU A 296 18.56 18.86 15.48
N ILE A 297 19.36 17.86 15.10
CA ILE A 297 19.82 16.78 15.99
C ILE A 297 21.29 16.51 15.73
N THR A 298 22.06 16.34 16.80
CA THR A 298 23.46 15.89 16.76
C THR A 298 23.60 14.57 17.51
N LEU A 299 24.21 13.59 16.86
CA LEU A 299 24.62 12.32 17.44
C LEU A 299 26.13 12.39 17.70
N ASP A 300 26.54 12.31 18.95
CA ASP A 300 27.93 12.35 19.41
C ASP A 300 28.38 10.95 19.83
N ASP A 301 28.79 10.14 18.85
CA ASP A 301 29.23 8.74 19.02
C ASP A 301 28.30 7.89 19.92
N LEU A 302 27.00 8.00 19.63
CA LEU A 302 25.96 7.26 20.34
C LEU A 302 26.16 5.74 20.18
N ALA A 303 26.21 5.03 21.30
CA ALA A 303 26.14 3.58 21.32
C ALA A 303 24.68 3.13 21.24
N VAL A 304 24.36 2.35 20.21
CA VAL A 304 23.02 1.77 20.03
C VAL A 304 23.08 0.32 20.50
N GLU A 305 22.23 0.00 21.48
CA GLU A 305 22.20 -1.30 22.17
C GLU A 305 20.77 -1.85 22.25
N THR A 306 20.64 -3.17 22.35
CA THR A 306 19.36 -3.82 22.67
C THR A 306 18.86 -3.44 24.06
N PRO A 307 17.58 -3.68 24.41
CA PRO A 307 17.10 -3.52 25.78
C PRO A 307 17.93 -4.29 26.82
N ASP A 308 18.44 -5.45 26.44
CA ASP A 308 19.33 -6.30 27.25
C ASP A 308 20.80 -5.83 27.26
N ARG A 309 21.08 -4.61 26.77
CA ARG A 309 22.43 -3.99 26.68
C ARG A 309 23.43 -4.71 25.76
N THR A 310 22.95 -5.51 24.81
CA THR A 310 23.81 -6.08 23.78
C THR A 310 24.18 -4.98 22.78
N PRO A 311 25.47 -4.72 22.52
CA PRO A 311 25.88 -3.66 21.61
C PRO A 311 25.54 -4.01 20.16
N LEU A 312 24.81 -3.12 19.48
CA LEU A 312 24.44 -3.26 18.07
C LEU A 312 25.42 -2.52 17.16
N PHE A 313 25.54 -1.19 17.33
CA PHE A 313 26.47 -0.37 16.55
C PHE A 313 26.77 0.98 17.23
N ARG A 314 27.78 1.70 16.72
CA ARG A 314 28.04 3.10 17.06
C ARG A 314 27.73 4.04 15.91
N THR A 315 27.14 5.19 16.22
CA THR A 315 26.78 6.19 15.20
C THR A 315 27.96 6.98 14.68
N GLY A 316 29.04 7.10 15.47
CA GLY A 316 30.03 8.15 15.30
C GLY A 316 29.41 9.56 15.45
N LYS A 317 30.15 10.59 15.06
CA LYS A 317 29.61 11.96 14.99
C LYS A 317 28.76 12.13 13.73
N ARG A 318 27.49 12.48 13.90
CA ARG A 318 26.53 12.75 12.82
C ARG A 318 25.66 13.95 13.17
N HIS A 319 25.26 14.66 12.13
CA HIS A 319 24.35 15.79 12.23
C HIS A 319 23.17 15.56 11.30
N ILE A 320 21.99 15.93 11.80
CA ILE A 320 20.73 15.93 11.06
C ILE A 320 20.33 17.39 10.92
N CYS A 321 20.34 17.88 9.69
CA CYS A 321 20.04 19.25 9.34
C CYS A 321 18.59 19.40 8.88
N GLN A 322 18.13 20.65 8.84
CA GLN A 322 16.84 20.97 8.26
C GLN A 322 16.82 20.61 6.76
N GLY A 323 15.77 19.92 6.31
CA GLY A 323 15.60 19.46 4.93
C GLY A 323 16.30 18.13 4.60
N ASP A 324 17.05 17.56 5.55
CA ASP A 324 17.61 16.21 5.40
C ASP A 324 16.49 15.17 5.45
N ARG A 325 16.45 14.29 4.45
CA ARG A 325 15.58 13.11 4.38
C ARG A 325 16.47 11.88 4.40
N ILE A 326 16.84 11.53 5.62
CA ILE A 326 17.85 10.51 5.92
C ILE A 326 17.19 9.14 5.94
N VAL A 327 17.64 8.24 5.06
CA VAL A 327 17.17 6.86 5.02
C VAL A 327 18.12 5.96 5.81
N LEU A 328 17.59 5.24 6.78
CA LEU A 328 18.32 4.21 7.52
C LEU A 328 18.29 2.89 6.75
N LEU A 329 19.44 2.50 6.22
CA LEU A 329 19.67 1.26 5.52
C LEU A 329 20.38 0.25 6.42
N GLY A 330 20.04 -1.02 6.26
CA GLY A 330 20.64 -2.10 7.03
C GLY A 330 19.73 -3.31 7.11
N ARG A 331 20.34 -4.47 7.34
CA ARG A 331 19.64 -5.74 7.49
C ARG A 331 18.70 -5.72 8.70
N ASN A 332 17.72 -6.61 8.70
CA ASN A 332 16.81 -6.76 9.83
C ASN A 332 17.55 -7.12 11.12
N GLY A 333 17.11 -6.53 12.23
CA GLY A 333 17.73 -6.74 13.54
C GLY A 333 18.99 -5.91 13.79
N VAL A 334 19.47 -5.11 12.82
CA VAL A 334 20.70 -4.30 13.00
C VAL A 334 20.52 -3.10 13.94
N GLY A 335 19.28 -2.73 14.27
CA GLY A 335 18.96 -1.67 15.23
C GLY A 335 18.40 -0.37 14.63
N LYS A 336 17.85 -0.37 13.41
CA LYS A 336 17.19 0.80 12.79
C LYS A 336 16.11 1.42 13.70
N SER A 337 15.11 0.63 14.09
CA SER A 337 14.03 1.06 15.00
C SER A 337 14.54 1.46 16.38
N ARG A 338 15.66 0.86 16.83
CA ARG A 338 16.28 1.22 18.10
C ARG A 338 16.89 2.62 18.05
N LEU A 339 17.59 2.98 16.97
CA LEU A 339 18.09 4.34 16.75
C LEU A 339 16.93 5.34 16.68
N ILE A 340 15.88 5.04 15.93
CA ILE A 340 14.67 5.88 15.87
C ILE A 340 14.08 6.08 17.26
N SER A 341 13.95 5.02 18.05
CA SER A 341 13.44 5.09 19.43
C SER A 341 14.32 5.94 20.35
N LEU A 342 15.64 5.83 20.24
CA LEU A 342 16.58 6.64 21.02
C LEU A 342 16.48 8.13 20.67
N ILE A 343 16.36 8.45 19.37
CA ILE A 343 16.15 9.84 18.92
C ILE A 343 14.79 10.35 19.41
N ARG A 344 13.73 9.54 19.30
CA ARG A 344 12.39 9.88 19.81
C ARG A 344 12.43 10.21 21.30
N ASN A 345 13.01 9.33 22.11
CA ASN A 345 13.08 9.53 23.55
C ASN A 345 13.89 10.78 23.91
N ALA A 346 14.97 11.06 23.17
CA ALA A 346 15.74 12.29 23.38
C ALA A 346 14.96 13.58 23.06
N ILE A 347 13.94 13.51 22.20
CA ILE A 347 13.08 14.66 21.90
C ILE A 347 11.94 14.80 22.92
N ILE A 348 11.31 13.69 23.32
CA ILE A 348 10.14 13.71 24.22
C ILE A 348 10.55 13.87 25.69
N GLU A 349 11.62 13.19 26.10
CA GLU A 349 12.12 13.14 27.48
C GLU A 349 13.61 13.52 27.52
N PRO A 350 13.96 14.80 27.29
CA PRO A 350 15.35 15.24 27.22
C PRO A 350 16.13 15.02 28.53
N GLU A 351 15.46 14.95 29.68
CA GLU A 351 16.08 14.74 31.00
C GLU A 351 16.54 13.29 31.24
N THR A 352 15.87 12.31 30.63
CA THR A 352 16.19 10.87 30.73
C THR A 352 16.93 10.35 29.50
N ALA A 353 17.20 11.24 28.53
CA ALA A 353 17.83 10.92 27.26
C ALA A 353 19.22 10.31 27.43
N VAL A 354 19.53 9.33 26.58
CA VAL A 354 20.85 8.69 26.54
C VAL A 354 21.93 9.72 26.16
N GLN A 355 23.06 9.70 26.86
CA GLN A 355 24.21 10.54 26.52
C GLN A 355 24.62 10.31 25.06
N GLY A 356 24.86 11.40 24.33
CA GLY A 356 25.26 11.34 22.92
C GLY A 356 24.19 11.74 21.92
N VAL A 357 22.98 12.12 22.36
CA VAL A 357 21.98 12.78 21.48
C VAL A 357 21.71 14.19 21.98
N LYS A 358 21.95 15.19 21.13
CA LYS A 358 21.60 16.59 21.39
C LYS A 358 20.49 17.02 20.44
N VAL A 359 19.38 17.48 21.01
CA VAL A 359 18.20 17.93 20.26
C VAL A 359 18.07 19.44 20.44
N THR A 360 17.80 20.14 19.34
CA THR A 360 17.50 21.57 19.39
C THR A 360 16.11 21.80 20.00
N PRO A 361 15.91 22.74 20.95
CA PRO A 361 14.62 22.96 21.61
C PRO A 361 13.46 23.32 20.68
N SER A 362 13.75 23.88 19.51
CA SER A 362 12.73 24.19 18.50
C SER A 362 12.21 22.96 17.75
N THR A 363 12.80 21.77 17.93
CA THR A 363 12.39 20.54 17.24
C THR A 363 11.02 20.07 17.76
N VAL A 364 10.04 20.03 16.86
CA VAL A 364 8.70 19.49 17.07
C VAL A 364 8.60 18.18 16.31
N LEU A 365 8.52 17.09 17.06
CA LEU A 365 8.52 15.73 16.52
C LEU A 365 7.16 15.35 15.92
N GLY A 366 7.20 14.84 14.68
CA GLY A 366 6.16 14.01 14.11
C GLY A 366 6.64 12.56 14.09
N TYR A 367 5.94 11.65 14.75
CA TYR A 367 6.34 10.24 14.83
C TYR A 367 5.24 9.34 14.26
N SER A 368 5.64 8.45 13.34
CA SER A 368 4.81 7.36 12.82
C SER A 368 5.46 6.04 13.17
N ASP A 369 4.75 5.22 13.95
CA ASP A 369 5.19 3.90 14.43
C ASP A 369 4.39 2.79 13.73
N GLN A 370 5.01 1.61 13.58
CA GLN A 370 4.38 0.36 13.15
C GLN A 370 3.22 -0.06 14.06
N ALA A 371 3.31 0.26 15.34
CA ALA A 371 2.22 0.07 16.29
C ALA A 371 1.66 1.43 16.66
N LEU A 372 0.34 1.59 16.67
CA LEU A 372 -0.41 2.75 17.17
C LEU A 372 -0.18 3.04 18.68
N SER A 373 1.03 2.81 19.20
CA SER A 373 1.44 2.74 20.60
C SER A 373 1.22 4.05 21.36
N GLY A 374 1.11 5.18 20.66
CA GLY A 374 0.77 6.48 21.26
C GLY A 374 -0.73 6.76 21.41
N ILE A 375 -1.60 5.92 20.85
CA ILE A 375 -3.04 6.15 20.84
C ILE A 375 -3.73 4.99 21.54
N SER A 376 -4.27 5.27 22.72
CA SER A 376 -5.13 4.30 23.40
C SER A 376 -6.25 3.88 22.46
N ALA A 377 -6.34 2.57 22.19
CA ALA A 377 -7.36 1.97 21.34
C ALA A 377 -8.79 2.26 21.85
N GLU A 378 -8.93 2.67 23.11
CA GLU A 378 -10.19 3.01 23.75
C GLU A 378 -10.72 4.41 23.39
N HIS A 379 -9.89 5.30 22.85
CA HIS A 379 -10.34 6.62 22.43
C HIS A 379 -11.12 6.58 21.10
N THR A 380 -11.96 7.59 20.88
CA THR A 380 -12.65 7.82 19.60
C THR A 380 -11.83 8.78 18.72
N PRO A 381 -11.90 8.68 17.38
CA PRO A 381 -11.21 9.61 16.48
C PRO A 381 -11.53 11.08 16.78
N LEU A 382 -12.78 11.38 17.08
CA LEU A 382 -13.23 12.73 17.42
C LEU A 382 -12.62 13.21 18.75
N ALA A 383 -12.69 12.40 19.80
CA ALA A 383 -12.14 12.76 21.10
C ALA A 383 -10.62 12.94 21.02
N MET A 384 -9.93 12.11 20.23
CA MET A 384 -8.49 12.23 20.00
C MET A 384 -8.13 13.59 19.38
N LEU A 385 -8.82 14.00 18.31
CA LEU A 385 -8.52 15.27 17.66
C LEU A 385 -8.88 16.50 18.50
N SER A 386 -10.09 16.50 19.08
CA SER A 386 -10.58 17.63 19.86
C SER A 386 -9.75 17.87 21.12
N ARG A 387 -9.27 16.79 21.78
CA ARG A 387 -8.45 16.90 23.00
C ARG A 387 -6.98 17.20 22.71
N SER A 388 -6.41 16.61 21.66
CA SER A 388 -4.96 16.67 21.43
C SER A 388 -4.50 17.90 20.64
N PHE A 389 -5.39 18.53 19.87
CA PHE A 389 -5.01 19.59 18.92
C PHE A 389 -5.83 20.88 19.05
N ASP A 390 -6.65 21.00 20.10
CA ASP A 390 -7.55 22.15 20.36
C ASP A 390 -8.39 22.53 19.12
N VAL A 391 -8.76 21.53 18.33
CA VAL A 391 -9.61 21.70 17.16
C VAL A 391 -11.06 21.61 17.64
N GLY A 392 -11.80 22.70 17.56
CA GLY A 392 -13.23 22.69 17.91
C GLY A 392 -13.98 21.54 17.22
N GLU A 393 -14.93 20.93 17.93
CA GLU A 393 -15.54 19.65 17.54
C GLU A 393 -16.09 19.64 16.11
N GLN A 394 -16.77 20.70 15.69
CA GLN A 394 -17.34 20.81 14.35
C GLN A 394 -16.26 20.79 13.25
N ARG A 395 -15.09 21.39 13.51
CA ARG A 395 -13.94 21.35 12.61
C ARG A 395 -13.27 19.98 12.65
N ALA A 396 -13.17 19.34 13.81
CA ALA A 396 -12.64 17.99 13.93
C ALA A 396 -13.49 16.97 13.15
N ARG A 397 -14.83 17.06 13.23
CA ARG A 397 -15.76 16.22 12.43
C ARG A 397 -15.56 16.41 10.93
N SER A 398 -15.39 17.65 10.48
CA SER A 398 -15.13 17.98 9.07
C SER A 398 -13.79 17.42 8.60
N LEU A 399 -12.73 17.53 9.40
CA LEU A 399 -11.41 16.99 9.08
C LEU A 399 -11.41 15.46 9.02
N LEU A 400 -12.09 14.79 9.96
CA LEU A 400 -12.24 13.34 9.99
C LEU A 400 -13.03 12.83 8.79
N ALA A 401 -14.14 13.48 8.44
CA ALA A 401 -14.90 13.17 7.24
C ALA A 401 -14.03 13.35 5.99
N GLY A 402 -13.24 14.43 5.95
CA GLY A 402 -12.23 14.68 4.93
C GLY A 402 -11.21 13.56 4.81
N ALA A 403 -10.73 13.00 5.93
CA ALA A 403 -9.79 11.87 5.98
C ALA A 403 -10.45 10.49 5.72
N GLY A 404 -11.74 10.44 5.39
CA GLY A 404 -12.46 9.21 5.09
C GLY A 404 -12.96 8.43 6.31
N VAL A 405 -13.02 9.08 7.48
CA VAL A 405 -13.68 8.55 8.68
C VAL A 405 -15.13 9.06 8.68
N SER A 406 -16.08 8.18 8.35
CA SER A 406 -17.51 8.52 8.32
C SER A 406 -18.03 8.95 9.69
N ILE A 407 -19.09 9.75 9.72
CA ILE A 407 -19.67 10.32 10.95
C ILE A 407 -19.89 9.25 12.02
N ASP A 408 -20.49 8.11 11.65
CA ASP A 408 -20.75 6.99 12.56
C ASP A 408 -19.48 6.37 13.16
N MET A 409 -18.35 6.45 12.44
CA MET A 409 -17.06 5.89 12.87
C MET A 409 -16.25 6.89 13.71
N GLN A 410 -16.59 8.18 13.69
CA GLN A 410 -15.88 9.23 14.43
C GLN A 410 -16.05 9.11 15.96
N GLU A 411 -17.15 8.48 16.38
CA GLU A 411 -17.51 8.26 17.80
C GLU A 411 -17.28 6.82 18.26
N ARG A 412 -16.83 5.94 17.36
CA ARG A 412 -16.45 4.56 17.72
C ARG A 412 -15.01 4.50 18.18
N SER A 413 -14.68 3.44 18.92
CA SER A 413 -13.29 3.14 19.30
C SER A 413 -12.40 3.06 18.06
N ILE A 414 -11.22 3.68 18.15
CA ILE A 414 -10.17 3.63 17.11
C ILE A 414 -9.78 2.19 16.77
N GLY A 415 -9.92 1.26 17.71
CA GLY A 415 -9.67 -0.17 17.50
C GLY A 415 -10.50 -0.77 16.34
N VAL A 416 -11.71 -0.27 16.12
CA VAL A 416 -12.68 -0.77 15.12
C VAL A 416 -12.39 -0.26 13.71
N LEU A 417 -11.58 0.80 13.57
CA LEU A 417 -11.21 1.34 12.27
C LEU A 417 -10.39 0.32 11.45
N SER A 418 -10.58 0.33 10.13
CA SER A 418 -9.73 -0.45 9.22
C SER A 418 -8.29 0.08 9.24
N GLY A 419 -7.31 -0.74 8.82
CA GLY A 419 -5.90 -0.33 8.75
C GLY A 419 -5.70 0.97 7.96
N GLY A 420 -6.34 1.10 6.80
CA GLY A 420 -6.29 2.32 5.98
C GLY A 420 -6.95 3.54 6.66
N GLN A 421 -8.05 3.35 7.40
CA GLN A 421 -8.66 4.43 8.18
C GLN A 421 -7.77 4.87 9.34
N LYS A 422 -7.13 3.93 10.03
CA LYS A 422 -6.15 4.20 11.08
C LYS A 422 -4.98 5.00 10.52
N ALA A 423 -4.39 4.56 9.40
CA ALA A 423 -3.29 5.27 8.74
C ALA A 423 -3.67 6.71 8.36
N ARG A 424 -4.87 6.92 7.79
CA ARG A 424 -5.36 8.28 7.46
C ARG A 424 -5.61 9.14 8.70
N LEU A 425 -6.15 8.57 9.78
CA LEU A 425 -6.31 9.27 11.05
C LEU A 425 -4.96 9.69 11.64
N MET A 426 -3.95 8.82 11.56
CA MET A 426 -2.59 9.12 12.02
C MET A 426 -1.99 10.27 11.23
N MET A 427 -2.16 10.23 9.92
CA MET A 427 -1.66 11.25 9.03
C MET A 427 -2.34 12.61 9.28
N LEU A 428 -3.63 12.61 9.60
CA LEU A 428 -4.35 13.81 10.03
C LEU A 428 -3.84 14.34 11.37
N ALA A 429 -3.58 13.47 12.35
CA ALA A 429 -3.01 13.86 13.64
C ALA A 429 -1.59 14.45 13.47
N LEU A 430 -0.75 13.78 12.68
CA LEU A 430 0.59 14.23 12.31
C LEU A 430 0.56 15.63 11.65
N ARG A 431 -0.43 15.86 10.77
CA ARG A 431 -0.66 17.17 10.16
C ARG A 431 -1.02 18.24 11.18
N LEU A 432 -1.93 17.93 12.11
CA LEU A 432 -2.39 18.88 13.12
C LEU A 432 -1.31 19.21 14.16
N ALA A 433 -0.39 18.27 14.41
CA ALA A 433 0.79 18.51 15.23
C ALA A 433 1.73 19.59 14.64
N ASN A 434 1.66 19.85 13.33
CA ASN A 434 2.56 20.76 12.60
C ASN A 434 4.07 20.55 12.92
N PRO A 435 4.59 19.31 12.83
CA PRO A 435 5.97 19.01 13.17
C PRO A 435 6.96 19.60 12.16
N ASN A 436 8.20 19.83 12.60
CA ASN A 436 9.30 20.27 11.74
C ASN A 436 10.39 19.20 11.56
N PHE A 437 10.25 18.07 12.28
CA PHE A 437 11.11 16.91 12.18
C PHE A 437 10.29 15.62 12.27
N TYR A 438 10.49 14.69 11.33
CA TYR A 438 9.74 13.44 11.26
C TYR A 438 10.63 12.22 11.55
N LEU A 439 10.11 11.31 12.36
CA LEU A 439 10.64 9.97 12.54
C LEU A 439 9.63 8.97 11.99
N LEU A 440 10.01 8.27 10.93
CA LEU A 440 9.12 7.40 10.17
C LEU A 440 9.66 5.96 10.16
N ASP A 441 9.04 5.05 10.91
CA ASP A 441 9.42 3.63 10.90
C ASP A 441 8.40 2.80 10.12
N GLU A 442 8.81 2.29 8.96
CA GLU A 442 7.97 1.59 7.97
C GLU A 442 6.64 2.30 7.63
N PRO A 443 6.68 3.57 7.17
CA PRO A 443 5.49 4.39 6.97
C PRO A 443 4.55 3.89 5.85
N THR A 444 5.02 3.00 4.97
CA THR A 444 4.30 2.53 3.79
C THR A 444 3.49 1.24 4.01
N ASN A 445 3.74 0.48 5.08
CA ASN A 445 3.17 -0.86 5.31
C ASN A 445 1.63 -0.92 5.38
N HIS A 446 0.96 0.20 5.62
CA HIS A 446 -0.51 0.27 5.74
C HIS A 446 -1.16 1.22 4.73
N LEU A 447 -0.36 1.76 3.81
CA LEU A 447 -0.81 2.67 2.78
C LEU A 447 -1.02 1.90 1.47
N ASP A 448 -2.12 2.24 0.79
CA ASP A 448 -2.27 1.88 -0.60
C ASP A 448 -1.32 2.70 -1.47
N ILE A 449 -1.18 2.34 -2.74
CA ILE A 449 -0.27 2.99 -3.68
C ILE A 449 -0.53 4.51 -3.75
N ASP A 450 -1.79 4.93 -3.88
CA ASP A 450 -2.12 6.36 -3.92
C ASP A 450 -1.81 7.06 -2.59
N GLY A 451 -1.98 6.38 -1.45
CA GLY A 451 -1.57 6.87 -0.13
C GLY A 451 -0.06 7.02 0.01
N GLN A 452 0.73 6.10 -0.56
CA GLN A 452 2.18 6.19 -0.62
C GLN A 452 2.62 7.37 -1.51
N GLU A 453 2.08 7.49 -2.73
CA GLU A 453 2.36 8.60 -3.66
C GLU A 453 1.99 9.97 -3.05
N ALA A 454 0.87 10.03 -2.32
CA ALA A 454 0.45 11.25 -1.64
C ALA A 454 1.39 11.60 -0.48
N LEU A 455 1.86 10.62 0.30
CA LEU A 455 2.84 10.84 1.36
C LEU A 455 4.18 11.32 0.77
N GLU A 456 4.61 10.72 -0.33
CA GLU A 456 5.83 11.09 -1.05
C GLU A 456 5.78 12.55 -1.53
N THR A 457 4.71 12.88 -2.26
CA THR A 457 4.47 14.23 -2.77
C THR A 457 4.55 15.26 -1.65
N GLU A 458 3.97 14.93 -0.51
CA GLU A 458 3.87 15.85 0.60
C GLU A 458 5.20 16.06 1.35
N LEU A 459 5.95 14.98 1.59
CA LEU A 459 7.28 15.07 2.18
C LEU A 459 8.24 15.88 1.29
N LEU A 460 8.12 15.76 -0.03
CA LEU A 460 8.90 16.52 -1.00
C LEU A 460 8.49 17.99 -1.07
N ALA A 461 7.18 18.26 -1.20
CA ALA A 461 6.65 19.61 -1.33
C ALA A 461 7.00 20.50 -0.11
N HIS A 462 7.03 19.91 1.08
CA HIS A 462 7.32 20.62 2.33
C HIS A 462 8.79 20.61 2.75
N GLN A 463 9.67 19.98 1.95
CA GLN A 463 11.07 19.75 2.27
C GLN A 463 11.22 19.25 3.72
N ALA A 464 10.41 18.24 4.07
CA ALA A 464 10.35 17.72 5.42
C ALA A 464 11.74 17.24 5.87
N SER A 465 12.13 17.58 7.10
CA SER A 465 13.33 17.03 7.73
C SER A 465 12.95 15.70 8.38
N CYS A 466 13.53 14.58 7.98
CA CYS A 466 13.15 13.28 8.52
C CYS A 466 14.30 12.27 8.61
N VAL A 467 14.15 11.34 9.55
CA VAL A 467 14.85 10.06 9.55
C VAL A 467 13.81 8.98 9.34
N LEU A 468 14.01 8.15 8.32
CA LEU A 468 13.06 7.12 7.94
C LEU A 468 13.73 5.74 7.77
N ALA A 469 12.99 4.69 8.12
CA ALA A 469 13.30 3.31 7.78
C ALA A 469 12.14 2.76 6.96
N SER A 470 12.44 2.11 5.84
CA SER A 470 11.42 1.47 5.00
C SER A 470 11.99 0.24 4.30
N HIS A 471 11.11 -0.69 3.92
CA HIS A 471 11.40 -1.77 2.98
C HIS A 471 10.90 -1.47 1.55
N ASP A 472 10.20 -0.36 1.33
CA ASP A 472 9.73 0.05 0.00
C ASP A 472 10.86 0.75 -0.78
N ARG A 473 11.41 0.04 -1.78
CA ARG A 473 12.49 0.55 -2.64
C ARG A 473 12.08 1.79 -3.42
N SER A 474 10.84 1.86 -3.89
CA SER A 474 10.32 3.00 -4.65
C SER A 474 10.20 4.23 -3.77
N PHE A 475 9.67 4.06 -2.55
CA PHE A 475 9.59 5.12 -1.55
C PHE A 475 10.96 5.66 -1.14
N ILE A 476 11.92 4.77 -0.88
CA ILE A 476 13.31 5.15 -0.54
C ILE A 476 13.94 6.00 -1.65
N ARG A 477 13.83 5.54 -2.91
CA ARG A 477 14.39 6.24 -4.07
C ARG A 477 13.74 7.61 -4.30
N ALA A 478 12.44 7.72 -4.07
CA ALA A 478 11.70 8.96 -4.27
C ALA A 478 12.03 10.03 -3.21
N ILE A 479 12.22 9.63 -1.96
CA ILE A 479 12.27 10.55 -0.81
C ILE A 479 13.67 10.80 -0.29
N GLY A 480 14.53 9.78 -0.27
CA GLY A 480 15.84 9.85 0.36
C GLY A 480 16.78 10.82 -0.37
N ASN A 481 17.47 11.68 0.40
CA ASN A 481 18.56 12.51 -0.11
C ASN A 481 19.89 12.28 0.62
N ARG A 482 19.88 11.54 1.74
CA ARG A 482 21.04 11.07 2.48
C ARG A 482 20.78 9.62 2.92
N PHE A 483 21.80 8.78 2.86
CA PHE A 483 21.64 7.35 3.15
C PHE A 483 22.63 6.95 4.24
N TRP A 484 22.11 6.47 5.36
CA TRP A 484 22.92 5.96 6.47
C TRP A 484 22.84 4.44 6.50
N LEU A 485 23.94 3.78 6.17
CA LEU A 485 24.09 2.34 6.19
C LEU A 485 24.63 1.87 7.53
N ILE A 486 23.90 0.98 8.19
CA ILE A 486 24.35 0.25 9.38
C ILE A 486 24.93 -1.09 8.93
N GLU A 487 26.25 -1.20 9.01
CA GLU A 487 26.99 -2.41 8.65
C GLU A 487 28.20 -2.57 9.58
N LYS A 488 28.59 -3.82 9.87
CA LYS A 488 29.80 -4.13 10.68
C LYS A 488 29.86 -3.34 12.01
N ARG A 489 28.70 -3.20 12.68
CA ARG A 489 28.51 -2.46 13.94
C ARG A 489 28.87 -0.96 13.87
N ARG A 490 28.78 -0.35 12.68
CA ARG A 490 29.02 1.08 12.47
C ARG A 490 27.93 1.69 11.60
N LEU A 491 27.64 2.97 11.85
CA LEU A 491 26.80 3.79 10.98
C LEU A 491 27.68 4.59 10.01
N THR A 492 27.54 4.34 8.72
CA THR A 492 28.28 5.03 7.66
C THR A 492 27.32 5.76 6.74
N GLU A 493 27.74 6.87 6.16
CA GLU A 493 26.96 7.57 5.14
C GLU A 493 27.43 7.11 3.76
N ILE A 494 26.48 6.83 2.88
CA ILE A 494 26.71 6.38 1.51
C ILE A 494 25.97 7.30 0.53
N ASP A 495 26.43 7.34 -0.71
CA ASP A 495 25.88 8.24 -1.74
C ASP A 495 24.56 7.73 -2.33
N SER A 496 24.32 6.42 -2.31
CA SER A 496 23.19 5.79 -2.98
C SER A 496 22.74 4.50 -2.28
N PRO A 497 21.44 4.18 -2.25
CA PRO A 497 20.92 2.94 -1.68
C PRO A 497 21.09 1.71 -2.61
N GLU A 498 21.49 1.90 -3.88
CA GLU A 498 21.46 0.84 -4.89
C GLU A 498 22.46 -0.30 -4.60
N ASP A 499 23.65 0.01 -4.11
CA ASP A 499 24.63 -1.02 -3.75
C ASP A 499 24.14 -1.86 -2.56
N PHE A 500 23.45 -1.22 -1.62
CA PHE A 500 22.79 -1.93 -0.52
C PHE A 500 21.69 -2.84 -1.07
N PHE A 501 20.80 -2.35 -1.94
CA PHE A 501 19.75 -3.18 -2.54
C PHE A 501 20.32 -4.38 -3.31
N ARG A 502 21.40 -4.19 -4.06
CA ARG A 502 22.09 -5.28 -4.77
C ARG A 502 22.70 -6.29 -3.80
N SER A 503 23.40 -5.82 -2.76
CA SER A 503 24.00 -6.69 -1.73
C SER A 503 22.97 -7.55 -0.99
N VAL A 504 21.78 -7.00 -0.78
CA VAL A 504 20.67 -7.70 -0.13
C VAL A 504 20.06 -8.74 -1.08
N ALA A 505 19.98 -8.42 -2.37
CA ALA A 505 19.47 -9.33 -3.40
C ALA A 505 20.41 -10.51 -3.67
N GLU A 506 21.72 -10.28 -3.67
CA GLU A 506 22.73 -11.31 -3.96
C GLU A 506 22.98 -12.28 -2.80
N GLY A 507 22.35 -12.07 -1.63
CA GLY A 507 22.46 -12.98 -0.48
C GLY A 507 23.87 -13.11 0.12
N ASN A 508 24.85 -12.35 -0.37
CA ASN A 508 26.24 -12.46 0.05
C ASN A 508 26.39 -12.02 1.52
N GLY A 509 26.84 -12.98 2.33
CA GLY A 509 26.90 -12.98 3.80
C GLY A 509 27.54 -11.75 4.42
#